data_AF-A0A4Y7TJG7-F1
#
_entry.id   AF-A0A4Y7TJG7-F1
#
_cell.length_a   1.000
_cell.length_b   1.000
_cell.length_c   1.000
_cell.angle_alpha   90.00
_cell.angle_beta   90.00
_cell.angle_gamma   90.00
#
_symmetry.space_group_name_H-M   'P 1'
#
loop_
_entity.id
_entity.type
_entity.pdbx_description
1 polymer ?
#
loop_
_entity_poly.entity_id
_entity_poly.type
_entity_poly.pdbx_seq_one_letter_code
_entity_poly.pdbx_strand_id
1 'polypeptide(L)'
;MRFALTATAVASLIASASAHATFQQLWINGVDAGVACTRRVQSNSPVTSATSNQIACNAYDNNSNVCPVKAGDTLKVEMHQQYGDRSCKNEAIGGQHYGPVTVYMAKVDNAASANPNSAGWFKVSEGGLMSNNPDYFAVQVLNDNCGHWQFQIPSDIQAGDYLIRAEVIALHAAGAGGGAQFYPGCYQVRVSGGGSASPPTVRFPGAYGNSDPGIAVNIHQDLTTYKIPGPTPYGTPAATVATTKWPTTATWNTAQQPAANPTTYVPADGGSPQPTTATVPNVPTTTAAPQPTTTVVTQPSAPAGGAALYGQCGGSGYAGPTTCAQGTCTKLNDWYSQCTP
;
A
#
# COMPACT_ATOMS: atom_id res chain seq x y z
N MET A 1 -55.12 -44.85 25.42
CA MET A 1 -54.26 -44.68 24.22
C MET A 1 -53.63 -43.30 24.32
N ARG A 2 -52.29 -43.25 24.28
CA ARG A 2 -51.47 -42.05 24.39
C ARG A 2 -51.29 -41.43 23.01
N PHE A 3 -51.42 -40.12 22.87
CA PHE A 3 -50.70 -39.35 21.85
C PHE A 3 -50.38 -37.97 22.42
N ALA A 4 -49.15 -37.82 22.91
CA ALA A 4 -48.55 -36.52 23.16
C ALA A 4 -47.88 -36.08 21.85
N LEU A 5 -48.39 -35.02 21.23
CA LEU A 5 -47.74 -34.38 20.09
C LEU A 5 -46.53 -33.59 20.61
N THR A 6 -45.34 -34.14 20.44
CA THR A 6 -44.08 -33.39 20.54
C THR A 6 -43.88 -32.61 19.24
N ALA A 7 -44.08 -31.30 19.29
CA ALA A 7 -43.70 -30.39 18.22
C ALA A 7 -42.18 -30.18 18.25
N THR A 8 -41.47 -30.79 17.31
CA THR A 8 -40.02 -30.59 17.14
C THR A 8 -39.79 -29.27 16.40
N ALA A 9 -39.37 -28.23 17.11
CA ALA A 9 -38.90 -26.99 16.51
C ALA A 9 -37.53 -27.23 15.86
N VAL A 10 -37.47 -27.24 14.52
CA VAL A 10 -36.21 -27.27 13.78
C VAL A 10 -35.66 -25.85 13.74
N ALA A 11 -34.64 -25.57 14.55
CA ALA A 11 -33.87 -24.33 14.44
C ALA A 11 -32.96 -24.42 13.20
N SER A 12 -33.32 -23.71 12.13
CA SER A 12 -32.45 -23.50 10.98
C SER A 12 -31.28 -22.60 11.38
N LEU A 13 -30.12 -23.21 11.63
CA LEU A 13 -28.85 -22.50 11.74
C LEU A 13 -28.49 -21.96 10.34
N ILE A 14 -28.79 -20.69 10.09
CA ILE A 14 -28.26 -19.98 8.93
C ILE A 14 -26.76 -19.81 9.19
N ALA A 15 -25.93 -20.61 8.53
CA ALA A 15 -24.50 -20.34 8.45
C ALA A 15 -24.31 -19.06 7.64
N SER A 16 -24.10 -17.93 8.32
CA SER A 16 -23.69 -16.69 7.66
C SER A 16 -22.26 -16.87 7.14
N ALA A 17 -22.11 -17.25 5.87
CA ALA A 17 -20.82 -17.18 5.21
C ALA A 17 -20.47 -15.69 5.04
N SER A 18 -19.56 -15.20 5.87
CA SER A 18 -18.98 -13.88 5.65
C SER A 18 -18.06 -13.99 4.42
N ALA A 19 -18.28 -13.14 3.42
CA ALA A 19 -17.51 -13.15 2.17
C ALA A 19 -16.64 -11.89 2.02
N HIS A 20 -16.94 -10.87 2.81
CA HIS A 20 -16.29 -9.57 2.83
C HIS A 20 -15.15 -9.55 3.85
N ALA A 21 -14.07 -8.84 3.55
CA ALA A 21 -12.86 -8.87 4.35
C ALA A 21 -12.06 -7.57 4.23
N THR A 22 -11.06 -7.40 5.10
CA THR A 22 -10.14 -6.26 5.05
C THR A 22 -8.70 -6.73 5.24
N PHE A 23 -7.76 -6.02 4.64
CA PHE A 23 -6.35 -6.07 5.04
C PHE A 23 -6.19 -5.36 6.39
N GLN A 24 -5.66 -6.08 7.39
CA GLN A 24 -5.73 -5.67 8.78
C GLN A 24 -4.38 -5.67 9.50
N GLN A 25 -3.50 -6.62 9.20
CA GLN A 25 -2.21 -6.75 9.88
C GLN A 25 -1.03 -6.72 8.91
N LEU A 26 0.13 -6.36 9.46
CA LEU A 26 1.41 -6.35 8.78
C LEU A 26 2.41 -7.25 9.51
N TRP A 27 3.24 -7.93 8.74
CA TRP A 27 4.39 -8.67 9.24
C TRP A 27 5.66 -8.18 8.57
N ILE A 28 6.73 -8.09 9.35
CA ILE A 28 8.03 -7.58 8.91
C ILE A 28 9.08 -8.62 9.30
N ASN A 29 9.72 -9.24 8.30
CA ASN A 29 10.71 -10.30 8.48
C ASN A 29 10.25 -11.43 9.42
N GLY A 30 8.97 -11.83 9.29
CA GLY A 30 8.37 -12.89 10.11
C GLY A 30 7.94 -12.45 11.52
N VAL A 31 8.16 -11.19 11.90
CA VAL A 31 7.67 -10.60 13.15
C VAL A 31 6.31 -9.97 12.91
N ASP A 32 5.33 -10.30 13.75
CA ASP A 32 3.99 -9.72 13.70
C ASP A 32 4.03 -8.26 14.18
N ALA A 33 3.78 -7.33 13.27
CA ALA A 33 3.57 -5.93 13.60
C ALA A 33 2.09 -5.64 13.89
N GLY A 34 1.19 -6.62 13.68
CA GLY A 34 -0.23 -6.51 13.97
C GLY A 34 -0.82 -5.28 13.31
N VAL A 35 -1.55 -4.49 14.11
CA VAL A 35 -2.20 -3.26 13.66
C VAL A 35 -1.34 -2.02 13.87
N ALA A 36 -0.08 -2.18 14.32
CA ALA A 36 0.74 -1.07 14.79
C ALA A 36 0.83 0.06 13.77
N CYS A 37 0.96 -0.26 12.48
CA CYS A 37 1.20 0.70 11.42
C CYS A 37 0.17 0.60 10.29
N THR A 38 -1.01 0.06 10.57
CA THR A 38 -2.12 -0.03 9.62
C THR A 38 -2.98 1.22 9.69
N ARG A 39 -3.46 1.67 8.54
CA ARG A 39 -4.62 2.57 8.45
C ARG A 39 -5.85 1.69 8.46
N ARG A 40 -6.46 1.56 9.63
CA ARG A 40 -7.58 0.64 9.83
C ARG A 40 -8.71 1.01 8.89
N VAL A 41 -9.02 0.12 7.93
CA VAL A 41 -10.21 0.27 7.09
C VAL A 41 -11.44 0.26 7.99
N GLN A 42 -12.45 1.08 7.70
CA GLN A 42 -13.61 1.30 8.57
C GLN A 42 -14.71 0.24 8.45
N SER A 43 -14.87 -0.34 7.27
CA SER A 43 -15.83 -1.41 6.98
C SER A 43 -15.20 -2.47 6.08
N ASN A 44 -15.62 -3.71 6.22
CA ASN A 44 -15.27 -4.79 5.29
C ASN A 44 -16.07 -4.74 3.98
N SER A 45 -16.99 -3.79 3.82
CA SER A 45 -17.67 -3.54 2.54
C SER A 45 -16.67 -3.14 1.44
N PRO A 46 -16.91 -3.54 0.19
CA PRO A 46 -15.99 -3.25 -0.89
C PRO A 46 -16.15 -1.79 -1.35
N VAL A 47 -15.07 -1.23 -1.87
CA VAL A 47 -15.16 -0.12 -2.80
C VAL A 47 -15.70 -0.69 -4.12
N THR A 48 -16.67 -0.04 -4.76
CA THR A 48 -17.36 -0.58 -5.95
C THR A 48 -17.06 0.17 -7.25
N SER A 49 -16.19 1.19 -7.19
CA SER A 49 -15.80 1.97 -8.36
C SER A 49 -14.31 2.29 -8.34
N ALA A 50 -13.62 1.95 -9.43
CA ALA A 50 -12.21 2.24 -9.65
C ALA A 50 -11.88 3.75 -9.71
N THR A 51 -12.89 4.59 -9.90
CA THR A 51 -12.77 6.05 -9.97
C THR A 51 -13.05 6.76 -8.64
N SER A 52 -13.44 6.01 -7.60
CA SER A 52 -13.66 6.55 -6.25
C SER A 52 -12.34 6.95 -5.59
N ASN A 53 -12.35 8.02 -4.79
CA ASN A 53 -11.22 8.35 -3.90
C ASN A 53 -10.96 7.28 -2.82
N GLN A 54 -11.89 6.36 -2.59
CA GLN A 54 -11.65 5.23 -1.70
C GLN A 54 -10.80 4.13 -2.37
N ILE A 55 -10.55 4.18 -3.69
CA ILE A 55 -9.75 3.15 -4.35
C ILE A 55 -8.28 3.14 -3.88
N ALA A 56 -7.78 4.25 -3.32
CA ALA A 56 -6.40 4.31 -2.83
C ALA A 56 -6.19 3.51 -1.54
N CYS A 57 -7.01 3.71 -0.51
CA CYS A 57 -6.84 3.08 0.82
C CYS A 57 -8.16 2.74 1.54
N ASN A 58 -9.27 2.65 0.80
CA ASN A 58 -10.63 2.57 1.33
C ASN A 58 -10.99 3.79 2.20
N ALA A 59 -12.14 3.77 2.88
CA ALA A 59 -12.38 4.62 4.04
C ALA A 59 -11.60 4.05 5.23
N TYR A 60 -10.82 4.88 5.92
CA TYR A 60 -9.89 4.44 6.96
C TYR A 60 -9.82 5.41 8.15
N ASP A 61 -9.47 4.86 9.31
CA ASP A 61 -9.08 5.61 10.49
C ASP A 61 -7.58 5.94 10.44
N ASN A 62 -7.22 7.17 10.79
CA ASN A 62 -5.80 7.59 10.83
C ASN A 62 -5.06 6.85 11.95
N ASN A 63 -3.78 6.58 11.70
CA ASN A 63 -2.84 6.02 12.67
C ASN A 63 -1.55 6.86 12.60
N SER A 64 -1.01 7.28 13.73
CA SER A 64 0.22 8.09 13.77
C SER A 64 1.50 7.26 13.64
N ASN A 65 1.41 5.95 13.82
CA ASN A 65 2.58 5.07 13.90
C ASN A 65 3.12 4.71 12.50
N VAL A 66 4.44 4.71 12.38
CA VAL A 66 5.16 4.36 11.15
C VAL A 66 6.16 3.27 11.49
N CYS A 67 6.08 2.12 10.83
CA CYS A 67 6.93 0.97 11.14
C CYS A 67 8.29 1.12 10.46
N PRO A 68 9.41 1.02 11.19
CA PRO A 68 10.73 0.97 10.57
C PRO A 68 10.89 -0.34 9.78
N VAL A 69 11.38 -0.22 8.55
CA VAL A 69 11.74 -1.34 7.67
C VAL A 69 13.04 -1.02 6.94
N LYS A 70 13.69 -2.01 6.36
CA LYS A 70 14.86 -1.87 5.49
C LYS A 70 14.47 -2.17 4.05
N ALA A 71 15.12 -1.50 3.11
CA ALA A 71 15.05 -1.91 1.71
C ALA A 71 15.52 -3.38 1.60
N GLY A 72 14.80 -4.21 0.85
CA GLY A 72 15.04 -5.66 0.79
C GLY A 72 14.33 -6.49 1.86
N ASP A 73 13.70 -5.87 2.87
CA ASP A 73 12.91 -6.62 3.86
C ASP A 73 11.77 -7.39 3.21
N THR A 74 11.48 -8.56 3.78
CA THR A 74 10.31 -9.37 3.40
C THR A 74 9.14 -9.00 4.28
N LEU A 75 8.06 -8.52 3.67
CA LEU A 75 6.83 -8.15 4.36
C LEU A 75 5.70 -9.12 4.01
N LYS A 76 4.72 -9.24 4.91
CA LYS A 76 3.42 -9.87 4.60
C LYS A 76 2.29 -8.96 5.01
N VAL A 77 1.32 -8.79 4.14
CA VAL A 77 0.03 -8.18 4.46
C VAL A 77 -0.97 -9.27 4.76
N GLU A 78 -1.79 -9.08 5.78
CA GLU A 78 -2.73 -10.08 6.27
C GLU A 78 -4.17 -9.59 6.16
N MET A 79 -5.03 -10.44 5.59
CA MET A 79 -6.45 -10.18 5.37
C MET A 79 -7.31 -11.17 6.12
N HIS A 80 -8.41 -10.68 6.72
CA HIS A 80 -9.44 -11.52 7.33
C HIS A 80 -10.82 -10.88 7.20
N GLN A 81 -11.86 -11.70 7.36
CA GLN A 81 -13.25 -11.33 7.14
C GLN A 81 -13.80 -10.34 8.18
N GLN A 82 -13.44 -10.56 9.44
CA GLN A 82 -13.89 -9.77 10.57
C GLN A 82 -12.70 -9.06 11.23
N TYR A 83 -12.96 -7.90 11.81
CA TYR A 83 -11.92 -7.17 12.53
C TYR A 83 -11.38 -7.98 13.70
N GLY A 84 -10.07 -8.16 13.73
CA GLY A 84 -9.39 -8.92 14.77
C GLY A 84 -9.52 -10.44 14.63
N ASP A 85 -10.27 -10.95 13.66
CA ASP A 85 -10.18 -12.36 13.29
C ASP A 85 -8.84 -12.62 12.63
N ARG A 86 -8.25 -13.78 12.94
CA ARG A 86 -7.03 -14.29 12.34
C ARG A 86 -7.11 -15.78 12.05
N SER A 87 -8.28 -16.40 12.22
CA SER A 87 -8.39 -17.85 12.20
C SER A 87 -8.10 -18.42 10.81
N CYS A 88 -7.11 -19.31 10.72
CA CYS A 88 -6.87 -20.09 9.50
C CYS A 88 -7.93 -21.19 9.25
N LYS A 89 -8.96 -21.28 10.11
CA LYS A 89 -10.07 -22.23 9.91
C LYS A 89 -11.05 -21.77 8.84
N ASN A 90 -11.12 -20.46 8.62
CA ASN A 90 -11.97 -19.84 7.63
C ASN A 90 -11.10 -19.25 6.51
N GLU A 91 -11.70 -19.08 5.33
CA GLU A 91 -11.06 -18.30 4.27
C GLU A 91 -10.83 -16.86 4.73
N ALA A 92 -9.66 -16.29 4.43
CA ALA A 92 -9.35 -14.89 4.71
C ALA A 92 -10.33 -13.94 4.01
N ILE A 93 -10.71 -14.28 2.78
CA ILE A 93 -11.84 -13.72 2.06
C ILE A 93 -12.60 -14.87 1.40
N GLY A 94 -13.87 -15.04 1.79
CA GLY A 94 -14.67 -16.21 1.42
C GLY A 94 -15.63 -15.98 0.27
N GLY A 95 -16.50 -16.97 0.02
CA GLY A 95 -17.62 -16.81 -0.92
C GLY A 95 -17.17 -16.65 -2.38
N GLN A 96 -16.13 -17.39 -2.77
CA GLN A 96 -15.62 -17.43 -4.15
C GLN A 96 -15.22 -16.05 -4.70
N HIS A 97 -14.67 -15.19 -3.85
CA HIS A 97 -14.16 -13.86 -4.22
C HIS A 97 -12.85 -13.94 -5.02
N TYR A 98 -12.80 -14.78 -6.05
CA TYR A 98 -11.62 -15.02 -6.88
C TYR A 98 -11.22 -13.75 -7.63
N GLY A 99 -9.91 -13.56 -7.77
CA GLY A 99 -9.31 -12.44 -8.47
C GLY A 99 -7.88 -12.18 -8.01
N PRO A 100 -7.29 -11.05 -8.42
CA PRO A 100 -5.91 -10.73 -8.14
C PRO A 100 -5.67 -10.26 -6.70
N VAL A 101 -4.42 -10.40 -6.28
CA VAL A 101 -3.84 -9.70 -5.13
C VAL A 101 -2.72 -8.81 -5.65
N THR A 102 -2.74 -7.52 -5.30
CA THR A 102 -1.68 -6.58 -5.71
C THR A 102 -1.17 -5.78 -4.53
N VAL A 103 0.12 -5.43 -4.58
CA VAL A 103 0.76 -4.56 -3.60
C VAL A 103 1.49 -3.43 -4.31
N TYR A 104 1.24 -2.21 -3.86
CA TYR A 104 1.90 -0.99 -4.32
C TYR A 104 2.63 -0.31 -3.17
N MET A 105 3.66 0.45 -3.51
CA MET A 105 4.32 1.38 -2.60
C MET A 105 4.24 2.79 -3.17
N ALA A 106 4.23 3.80 -2.30
CA ALA A 106 4.30 5.20 -2.68
C ALA A 106 5.20 5.97 -1.72
N LYS A 107 6.25 6.61 -2.24
CA LYS A 107 7.11 7.50 -1.45
C LYS A 107 6.30 8.74 -1.08
N VAL A 108 6.37 9.15 0.18
CA VAL A 108 5.64 10.32 0.71
C VAL A 108 6.53 11.11 1.66
N ASP A 109 6.18 12.36 1.93
CA ASP A 109 6.94 13.19 2.88
C ASP A 109 6.76 12.73 4.32
N ASN A 110 5.54 12.31 4.68
CA ASN A 110 5.20 11.79 6.01
C ASN A 110 4.14 10.68 5.90
N ALA A 111 4.51 9.45 6.22
CA ALA A 111 3.62 8.29 6.10
C ALA A 111 2.43 8.34 7.06
N ALA A 112 2.57 9.00 8.21
CA ALA A 112 1.49 9.12 9.20
C ALA A 112 0.35 10.07 8.76
N SER A 113 0.62 11.00 7.86
CA SER A 113 -0.34 12.04 7.46
C SER A 113 -0.57 12.16 5.96
N ALA A 114 0.16 11.42 5.13
CA ALA A 114 0.04 11.51 3.68
C ALA A 114 -1.36 11.16 3.18
N ASN A 115 -1.90 11.99 2.28
CA ASN A 115 -3.12 11.68 1.55
C ASN A 115 -2.82 10.62 0.48
N PRO A 116 -3.43 9.43 0.55
CA PRO A 116 -3.14 8.35 -0.40
C PRO A 116 -3.64 8.64 -1.81
N ASN A 117 -4.63 9.54 -1.97
CA ASN A 117 -5.16 9.93 -3.27
C ASN A 117 -4.22 10.82 -4.09
N SER A 118 -3.28 11.50 -3.42
CA SER A 118 -2.27 12.34 -4.08
C SER A 118 -0.92 11.64 -4.24
N ALA A 119 -0.77 10.43 -3.69
CA ALA A 119 0.50 9.71 -3.69
C ALA A 119 0.81 9.10 -5.07
N GLY A 120 2.10 9.03 -5.41
CA GLY A 120 2.60 8.35 -6.61
C GLY A 120 2.88 6.89 -6.31
N TRP A 121 2.04 6.00 -6.81
CA TRP A 121 2.08 4.56 -6.55
C TRP A 121 2.85 3.80 -7.61
N PHE A 122 3.75 2.92 -7.21
CA PHE A 122 4.38 1.92 -8.09
C PHE A 122 4.10 0.53 -7.55
N LYS A 123 3.82 -0.42 -8.44
CA LYS A 123 3.49 -1.79 -8.05
C LYS A 123 4.77 -2.52 -7.64
N VAL A 124 4.73 -3.31 -6.57
CA VAL A 124 5.87 -4.10 -6.08
C VAL A 124 5.59 -5.61 -6.02
N SER A 125 4.32 -6.00 -6.08
CA SER A 125 3.91 -7.41 -6.13
C SER A 125 2.55 -7.53 -6.80
N GLU A 126 2.35 -8.63 -7.52
CA GLU A 126 1.05 -9.05 -7.99
C GLU A 126 0.95 -10.57 -8.09
N GLY A 127 -0.27 -11.06 -7.94
CA GLY A 127 -0.73 -12.34 -8.45
C GLY A 127 -2.10 -12.14 -9.10
N GLY A 128 -2.32 -12.81 -10.23
CA GLY A 128 -3.58 -12.77 -10.96
C GLY A 128 -4.18 -14.16 -11.05
N LEU A 129 -4.19 -14.71 -12.27
CA LEU A 129 -4.40 -16.14 -12.49
C LEU A 129 -3.07 -16.88 -12.30
N MET A 130 -3.00 -17.70 -11.26
CA MET A 130 -1.79 -18.43 -10.86
C MET A 130 -1.64 -19.75 -11.63
N SER A 131 -2.77 -20.40 -11.92
CA SER A 131 -2.86 -21.58 -12.79
C SER A 131 -4.13 -21.49 -13.64
N ASN A 132 -4.10 -22.04 -14.85
CA ASN A 132 -5.26 -22.20 -15.73
C ASN A 132 -5.66 -23.68 -15.92
N ASN A 133 -5.18 -24.59 -15.06
CA ASN A 133 -5.47 -26.01 -15.17
C ASN A 133 -5.55 -26.71 -13.78
N PRO A 134 -6.69 -26.61 -13.08
CA PRO A 134 -7.81 -25.70 -13.37
C PRO A 134 -7.47 -24.26 -12.97
N ASP A 135 -8.36 -23.32 -13.29
CA ASP A 135 -8.23 -21.92 -12.87
C ASP A 135 -7.99 -21.81 -11.36
N TYR A 136 -6.94 -21.09 -11.00
CA TYR A 136 -6.53 -20.83 -9.62
C TYR A 136 -6.07 -19.40 -9.48
N PHE A 137 -6.82 -18.58 -8.75
CA PHE A 137 -6.53 -17.16 -8.59
C PHE A 137 -5.65 -16.86 -7.37
N ALA A 138 -5.01 -15.70 -7.38
CA ALA A 138 -4.17 -15.24 -6.28
C ALA A 138 -4.92 -15.13 -4.94
N VAL A 139 -6.22 -14.80 -4.95
CA VAL A 139 -7.06 -14.86 -3.74
C VAL A 139 -7.12 -16.28 -3.14
N GLN A 140 -7.09 -17.34 -3.96
CA GLN A 140 -7.06 -18.70 -3.43
C GLN A 140 -5.70 -18.99 -2.78
N VAL A 141 -4.60 -18.52 -3.36
CA VAL A 141 -3.27 -18.57 -2.74
C VAL A 141 -3.24 -17.78 -1.42
N LEU A 142 -3.90 -16.63 -1.36
CA LEU A 142 -4.07 -15.84 -0.14
C LEU A 142 -4.80 -16.66 0.94
N ASN A 143 -5.89 -17.33 0.59
CA ASN A 143 -6.65 -18.20 1.49
C ASN A 143 -5.82 -19.42 1.95
N ASP A 144 -5.09 -20.08 1.05
CA ASP A 144 -4.18 -21.20 1.36
C ASP A 144 -3.11 -20.78 2.37
N ASN A 145 -2.72 -19.51 2.37
CA ASN A 145 -1.73 -18.95 3.29
C ASN A 145 -2.36 -18.19 4.45
N CYS A 146 -3.59 -18.54 4.84
CA CYS A 146 -4.27 -17.95 6.01
C CYS A 146 -4.32 -16.41 5.95
N GLY A 147 -4.60 -15.85 4.76
CA GLY A 147 -4.69 -14.42 4.57
C GLY A 147 -3.37 -13.69 4.38
N HIS A 148 -2.23 -14.39 4.37
CA HIS A 148 -0.91 -13.77 4.24
C HIS A 148 -0.48 -13.67 2.78
N TRP A 149 -0.22 -12.46 2.30
CA TRP A 149 0.44 -12.22 1.02
C TRP A 149 1.84 -11.67 1.22
N GLN A 150 2.86 -12.41 0.78
CA GLN A 150 4.26 -12.03 0.94
C GLN A 150 4.76 -11.21 -0.25
N PHE A 151 5.56 -10.19 0.03
CA PHE A 151 6.32 -9.44 -0.96
C PHE A 151 7.64 -8.94 -0.37
N GLN A 152 8.54 -8.45 -1.22
CA GLN A 152 9.79 -7.81 -0.79
C GLN A 152 9.76 -6.33 -1.11
N ILE A 153 10.29 -5.51 -0.20
CA ILE A 153 10.57 -4.12 -0.49
C ILE A 153 11.73 -4.09 -1.49
N PRO A 154 11.62 -3.38 -2.63
CA PRO A 154 12.74 -3.24 -3.56
C PRO A 154 14.02 -2.79 -2.84
N SER A 155 15.15 -3.42 -3.14
CA SER A 155 16.41 -3.18 -2.41
C SER A 155 17.14 -1.90 -2.82
N ASP A 156 16.71 -1.25 -3.91
CA ASP A 156 17.39 -0.15 -4.57
C ASP A 156 16.63 1.18 -4.51
N ILE A 157 15.43 1.21 -3.93
CA ILE A 157 14.63 2.43 -3.77
C ILE A 157 15.22 3.36 -2.72
N GLN A 158 14.90 4.65 -2.84
CA GLN A 158 15.29 5.67 -1.88
C GLN A 158 14.76 5.38 -0.47
N ALA A 159 15.58 5.62 0.55
CA ALA A 159 15.12 5.68 1.93
C ALA A 159 14.04 6.76 2.15
N GLY A 160 13.27 6.62 3.22
CA GLY A 160 12.27 7.60 3.68
C GLY A 160 10.90 6.99 3.94
N ASP A 161 9.89 7.85 4.00
CA ASP A 161 8.51 7.45 4.32
C ASP A 161 7.79 6.89 3.09
N TYR A 162 7.07 5.80 3.29
CA TYR A 162 6.25 5.16 2.27
C TYR A 162 4.88 4.76 2.82
N LEU A 163 3.88 4.85 1.95
CA LEU A 163 2.65 4.07 2.09
C LEU A 163 2.79 2.75 1.33
N ILE A 164 2.25 1.68 1.89
CA ILE A 164 2.01 0.42 1.18
C ILE A 164 0.50 0.28 1.00
N ARG A 165 0.05 -0.06 -0.21
CA ARG A 165 -1.34 -0.37 -0.53
C ARG A 165 -1.43 -1.83 -0.96
N ALA A 166 -2.16 -2.64 -0.20
CA ALA A 166 -2.52 -4.00 -0.59
C ALA A 166 -3.97 -4.03 -1.05
N GLU A 167 -4.27 -4.85 -2.05
CA GLU A 167 -5.61 -4.94 -2.61
C GLU A 167 -5.94 -6.35 -3.08
N VAL A 168 -7.16 -6.78 -2.76
CA VAL A 168 -7.87 -7.85 -3.45
C VAL A 168 -8.91 -7.19 -4.35
N ILE A 169 -9.07 -7.70 -5.57
CA ILE A 169 -10.22 -7.40 -6.43
C ILE A 169 -11.03 -8.68 -6.57
N ALA A 170 -12.23 -8.73 -5.99
CA ALA A 170 -13.12 -9.87 -6.17
C ALA A 170 -13.92 -9.71 -7.46
N LEU A 171 -13.86 -10.73 -8.31
CA LEU A 171 -14.38 -10.70 -9.68
C LEU A 171 -15.61 -11.58 -9.90
N HIS A 172 -16.15 -12.20 -8.84
CA HIS A 172 -17.29 -13.13 -8.92
C HIS A 172 -18.53 -12.52 -9.61
N ALA A 173 -18.71 -11.20 -9.52
CA ALA A 173 -19.81 -10.48 -10.14
C ALA A 173 -19.37 -9.58 -11.31
N ALA A 174 -18.10 -9.61 -11.74
CA ALA A 174 -17.46 -8.57 -12.55
C ALA A 174 -17.71 -8.64 -14.08
N GLY A 175 -18.76 -9.34 -14.52
CA GLY A 175 -19.05 -9.57 -15.94
C GLY A 175 -19.49 -8.32 -16.72
N ALA A 176 -20.28 -8.51 -17.78
CA ALA A 176 -20.68 -7.44 -18.71
C ALA A 176 -21.46 -6.25 -18.07
N GLY A 177 -21.97 -6.43 -16.84
CA GLY A 177 -22.63 -5.37 -16.07
C GLY A 177 -21.71 -4.58 -15.12
N GLY A 178 -20.40 -4.84 -15.13
CA GLY A 178 -19.50 -4.39 -14.07
C GLY A 178 -19.67 -5.24 -12.82
N GLY A 179 -19.38 -4.70 -11.62
CA GLY A 179 -19.59 -5.40 -10.35
C GLY A 179 -18.32 -5.94 -9.69
N ALA A 180 -17.14 -5.60 -10.21
CA ALA A 180 -15.88 -5.81 -9.49
C ALA A 180 -15.91 -5.12 -8.12
N GLN A 181 -15.41 -5.82 -7.12
CA GLN A 181 -15.36 -5.36 -5.73
C GLN A 181 -13.92 -5.20 -5.30
N PHE A 182 -13.54 -4.00 -4.89
CA PHE A 182 -12.18 -3.65 -4.52
C PHE A 182 -12.04 -3.60 -3.00
N TYR A 183 -11.02 -4.28 -2.47
CA TYR A 183 -10.69 -4.32 -1.04
C TYR A 183 -9.28 -3.76 -0.80
N PRO A 184 -9.05 -2.45 -1.04
CA PRO A 184 -7.77 -1.83 -0.74
C PRO A 184 -7.60 -1.63 0.78
N GLY A 185 -6.37 -1.73 1.26
CA GLY A 185 -5.96 -1.37 2.61
C GLY A 185 -4.54 -0.82 2.61
N CYS A 186 -4.22 0.03 3.59
CA CYS A 186 -2.94 0.75 3.60
C CYS A 186 -2.15 0.64 4.91
N TYR A 187 -0.84 0.69 4.75
CA TYR A 187 0.15 0.57 5.82
C TYR A 187 1.18 1.68 5.72
N GLN A 188 1.82 2.00 6.84
CA GLN A 188 2.73 3.13 6.97
C GLN A 188 4.11 2.63 7.39
N VAL A 189 5.12 2.84 6.56
CA VAL A 189 6.49 2.37 6.83
C VAL A 189 7.52 3.46 6.57
N ARG A 190 8.65 3.36 7.26
CA ARG A 190 9.85 4.16 7.02
C ARG A 190 10.97 3.24 6.57
N VAL A 191 11.31 3.31 5.30
CA VAL A 191 12.36 2.52 4.67
C VAL A 191 13.72 3.14 4.99
N SER A 192 14.63 2.31 5.49
CA SER A 192 16.04 2.63 5.72
C SER A 192 16.93 1.81 4.77
N GLY A 193 18.18 2.25 4.59
CA GLY A 193 19.08 1.67 3.59
C GLY A 193 18.59 1.93 2.16
N GLY A 194 18.84 1.01 1.24
CA GLY A 194 18.38 1.09 -0.14
C GLY A 194 19.36 1.76 -1.09
N GLY A 195 18.83 2.34 -2.16
CA GLY A 195 19.58 3.02 -3.21
C GLY A 195 18.98 4.38 -3.54
N SER A 196 19.11 4.80 -4.81
CA SER A 196 18.60 6.08 -5.30
C SER A 196 17.41 5.94 -6.25
N ALA A 197 16.92 4.71 -6.49
CA ALA A 197 15.89 4.45 -7.49
C ALA A 197 14.57 5.15 -7.14
N SER A 198 13.95 5.72 -8.17
CA SER A 198 12.63 6.34 -8.12
C SER A 198 11.77 5.68 -9.21
N PRO A 199 11.01 4.62 -8.85
CA PRO A 199 10.21 3.89 -9.82
C PRO A 199 9.15 4.76 -10.49
N PRO A 200 8.80 4.53 -11.77
CA PRO A 200 7.68 5.20 -12.41
C PRO A 200 6.38 4.97 -11.65
N THR A 201 5.59 6.02 -11.48
CA THR A 201 4.38 5.99 -10.64
C THR A 201 3.09 6.24 -11.41
N VAL A 202 1.99 5.68 -10.90
CA VAL A 202 0.60 5.97 -11.27
C VAL A 202 -0.16 6.58 -10.08
N ARG A 203 -1.43 6.95 -10.27
CA ARG A 203 -2.29 7.51 -9.21
C ARG A 203 -3.54 6.65 -8.96
N PHE A 204 -4.02 6.66 -7.73
CA PHE A 204 -5.31 6.09 -7.35
C PHE A 204 -6.19 7.21 -6.77
N PRO A 205 -7.34 7.55 -7.37
CA PRO A 205 -7.88 7.03 -8.64
C PRO A 205 -7.05 7.45 -9.87
N GLY A 206 -7.18 6.69 -10.96
CA GLY A 206 -6.57 6.99 -12.27
C GLY A 206 -5.87 5.79 -12.93
N ALA A 207 -5.17 4.96 -12.16
CA ALA A 207 -4.46 3.79 -12.67
C ALA A 207 -5.39 2.68 -13.16
N TYR A 208 -6.64 2.68 -12.70
CA TYR A 208 -7.68 1.73 -13.05
C TYR A 208 -8.86 2.45 -13.70
N GLY A 209 -9.45 1.81 -14.70
CA GLY A 209 -10.76 2.13 -15.26
C GLY A 209 -11.78 1.03 -14.97
N ASN A 210 -13.05 1.40 -14.76
CA ASN A 210 -14.13 0.42 -14.54
C ASN A 210 -14.33 -0.55 -15.73
N SER A 211 -13.85 -0.19 -16.91
CA SER A 211 -13.90 -1.00 -18.14
C SER A 211 -12.57 -1.67 -18.48
N ASP A 212 -11.56 -1.58 -17.60
CA ASP A 212 -10.30 -2.29 -17.83
C ASP A 212 -10.58 -3.81 -17.91
N PRO A 213 -9.94 -4.55 -18.82
CA PRO A 213 -10.23 -5.96 -19.05
C PRO A 213 -9.89 -6.89 -17.87
N GLY A 214 -9.15 -6.40 -16.86
CA GLY A 214 -8.94 -7.10 -15.60
C GLY A 214 -9.99 -6.79 -14.52
N ILE A 215 -10.84 -5.78 -14.76
CA ILE A 215 -11.88 -5.28 -13.86
C ILE A 215 -13.27 -5.63 -14.40
N ALA A 216 -13.53 -5.41 -15.68
CA ALA A 216 -14.73 -5.89 -16.36
C ALA A 216 -14.41 -7.21 -17.08
N VAL A 217 -14.62 -8.32 -16.38
CA VAL A 217 -14.21 -9.66 -16.81
C VAL A 217 -15.19 -10.73 -16.30
N ASN A 218 -15.52 -11.69 -17.17
CA ASN A 218 -16.24 -12.89 -16.78
C ASN A 218 -15.24 -13.99 -16.38
N ILE A 219 -15.20 -14.34 -15.10
CA ILE A 219 -14.32 -15.40 -14.57
C ILE A 219 -14.99 -16.78 -14.51
N HIS A 220 -16.25 -16.89 -14.94
CA HIS A 220 -17.02 -18.15 -14.96
C HIS A 220 -16.89 -18.92 -16.28
N GLN A 221 -15.89 -18.56 -17.08
CA GLN A 221 -15.50 -19.20 -18.35
C GLN A 221 -14.04 -19.61 -18.23
N ASP A 222 -13.58 -20.55 -19.05
CA ASP A 222 -12.18 -20.97 -19.05
C ASP A 222 -11.26 -19.78 -19.41
N LEU A 223 -10.40 -19.37 -18.47
CA LEU A 223 -9.43 -18.30 -18.70
C LEU A 223 -8.05 -18.90 -18.99
N THR A 224 -7.52 -18.68 -20.20
CA THR A 224 -6.12 -19.03 -20.48
C THR A 224 -5.14 -18.03 -19.85
N THR A 225 -5.56 -16.77 -19.75
CA THR A 225 -4.79 -15.66 -19.19
C THR A 225 -5.71 -14.68 -18.46
N TYR A 226 -5.14 -13.88 -17.57
CA TYR A 226 -5.82 -12.79 -16.89
C TYR A 226 -4.93 -11.54 -16.91
N LYS A 227 -5.47 -10.40 -17.39
CA LYS A 227 -4.74 -9.14 -17.40
C LYS A 227 -4.93 -8.42 -16.07
N ILE A 228 -3.91 -8.47 -15.21
CA ILE A 228 -3.92 -7.78 -13.92
C ILE A 228 -4.01 -6.26 -14.16
N PRO A 229 -4.92 -5.51 -13.48
CA PRO A 229 -5.03 -4.06 -13.62
C PRO A 229 -3.78 -3.30 -13.16
N GLY A 230 -3.58 -2.11 -13.71
CA GLY A 230 -2.47 -1.21 -13.36
C GLY A 230 -1.13 -1.54 -14.05
N PRO A 231 -0.03 -0.89 -13.64
CA PRO A 231 1.30 -1.06 -14.24
C PRO A 231 1.92 -2.43 -13.89
N THR A 232 2.95 -2.85 -14.61
CA THR A 232 3.79 -4.01 -14.24
C THR A 232 4.54 -3.74 -12.92
N PRO A 233 4.82 -4.76 -12.08
CA PRO A 233 5.64 -4.60 -10.90
C PRO A 233 7.02 -4.04 -11.20
N TYR A 234 7.50 -3.15 -10.34
CA TYR A 234 8.86 -2.64 -10.35
C TYR A 234 9.83 -3.70 -9.81
N GLY A 235 10.96 -3.88 -10.48
CA GLY A 235 12.05 -4.74 -10.01
C GLY A 235 11.74 -6.24 -9.98
N THR A 236 10.53 -6.65 -10.36
CA THR A 236 10.11 -8.06 -10.41
C THR A 236 9.34 -8.32 -11.70
N PRO A 237 9.63 -9.44 -12.41
CA PRO A 237 8.83 -9.82 -13.57
C PRO A 237 7.42 -10.23 -13.13
N ALA A 238 6.43 -9.97 -13.99
CA ALA A 238 5.09 -10.49 -13.79
C ALA A 238 5.11 -12.02 -13.74
N ALA A 239 4.36 -12.62 -12.80
CA ALA A 239 4.30 -14.06 -12.66
C ALA A 239 3.68 -14.72 -13.90
N THR A 240 4.28 -15.81 -14.38
CA THR A 240 3.72 -16.61 -15.47
C THR A 240 2.58 -17.49 -14.96
N VAL A 241 1.51 -17.61 -15.75
CA VAL A 241 0.39 -18.53 -15.44
C VAL A 241 0.87 -19.98 -15.59
N ALA A 242 0.71 -20.79 -14.54
CA ALA A 242 1.02 -22.21 -14.60
C ALA A 242 -0.02 -22.98 -15.43
N THR A 243 0.42 -24.02 -16.15
CA THR A 243 -0.46 -24.92 -16.93
C THR A 243 -0.73 -26.25 -16.23
N THR A 244 -0.35 -26.34 -14.95
CA THR A 244 -0.55 -27.49 -14.07
C THR A 244 -1.27 -27.04 -12.81
N LYS A 245 -1.89 -27.99 -12.10
CA LYS A 245 -2.60 -27.69 -10.85
C LYS A 245 -1.69 -26.92 -9.89
N TRP A 246 -2.21 -25.82 -9.35
CA TRP A 246 -1.49 -25.03 -8.36
C TRP A 246 -1.27 -25.84 -7.06
N PRO A 247 -0.07 -25.81 -6.47
CA PRO A 247 0.17 -26.44 -5.17
C PRO A 247 -0.58 -25.68 -4.06
N THR A 248 -1.54 -26.35 -3.41
CA THR A 248 -2.40 -25.75 -2.37
C THR A 248 -1.88 -25.96 -0.95
N THR A 249 -0.67 -26.50 -0.80
CA THR A 249 -0.08 -26.67 0.53
C THR A 249 0.28 -25.30 1.10
N ALA A 250 -0.32 -24.95 2.24
CA ALA A 250 -0.03 -23.72 2.96
C ALA A 250 1.49 -23.57 3.16
N THR A 251 2.05 -22.45 2.71
CA THR A 251 3.46 -22.10 2.99
C THR A 251 3.60 -21.34 4.30
N TRP A 252 2.49 -20.91 4.89
CA TRP A 252 2.45 -20.23 6.18
C TRP A 252 2.43 -21.21 7.35
N ASN A 253 3.34 -20.98 8.31
CA ASN A 253 3.35 -21.75 9.55
C ASN A 253 2.37 -21.13 10.54
N THR A 254 1.20 -21.76 10.70
CA THR A 254 0.17 -21.33 11.65
C THR A 254 0.64 -21.30 13.11
N ALA A 255 1.72 -22.01 13.46
CA ALA A 255 2.32 -21.93 14.80
C ALA A 255 2.99 -20.57 15.10
N GLN A 256 3.23 -19.73 14.08
CA GLN A 256 3.77 -18.38 14.25
C GLN A 256 2.70 -17.34 14.56
N GLN A 257 1.42 -17.71 14.56
CA GLN A 257 0.31 -16.78 14.73
C GLN A 257 0.17 -16.33 16.20
N PRO A 258 0.30 -15.03 16.53
CA PRO A 258 0.19 -14.56 17.89
C PRO A 258 -1.27 -14.57 18.38
N ALA A 259 -1.44 -14.75 19.69
CA ALA A 259 -2.76 -14.72 20.33
C ALA A 259 -3.34 -13.31 20.50
N ALA A 260 -2.52 -12.26 20.34
CA ALA A 260 -2.91 -10.87 20.49
C ALA A 260 -2.48 -10.04 19.27
N ASN A 261 -3.21 -8.96 19.00
CA ASN A 261 -2.86 -8.01 17.94
C ASN A 261 -1.94 -6.93 18.50
N PRO A 262 -0.63 -6.93 18.19
CA PRO A 262 0.26 -5.88 18.67
C PRO A 262 -0.17 -4.52 18.08
N THR A 263 -0.19 -3.51 18.94
CA THR A 263 -0.43 -2.09 18.60
C THR A 263 0.87 -1.30 18.51
N THR A 264 1.99 -1.94 18.84
CA THR A 264 3.36 -1.42 18.74
C THR A 264 4.23 -2.48 18.06
N TYR A 265 5.09 -2.04 17.13
CA TYR A 265 6.07 -2.92 16.50
C TYR A 265 7.45 -2.72 17.14
N VAL A 266 8.09 -3.81 17.54
CA VAL A 266 9.48 -3.82 18.01
C VAL A 266 10.27 -4.72 17.05
N PRO A 267 11.24 -4.17 16.29
CA PRO A 267 12.09 -4.98 15.42
C PRO A 267 12.83 -6.06 16.22
N ALA A 268 12.87 -7.29 15.69
CA ALA A 268 13.55 -8.41 16.36
C ALA A 268 15.07 -8.23 16.48
N ASP A 269 15.67 -7.35 15.69
CA ASP A 269 17.10 -7.01 15.71
C ASP A 269 17.45 -5.91 16.74
N GLY A 270 16.50 -5.50 17.59
CA GLY A 270 16.75 -4.46 18.60
C GLY A 270 16.98 -3.07 17.99
N GLY A 271 16.55 -2.86 16.74
CA GLY A 271 16.50 -1.53 16.14
C GLY A 271 15.76 -0.59 17.07
N SER A 272 16.47 0.41 17.61
CA SER A 272 15.92 1.32 18.62
C SER A 272 14.58 1.89 18.14
N PRO A 273 13.53 1.92 19.00
CA PRO A 273 12.37 2.74 18.71
C PRO A 273 12.88 4.19 18.62
N GLN A 274 12.92 4.74 17.40
CA GLN A 274 13.33 6.13 17.23
C GLN A 274 12.24 7.03 17.84
N PRO A 275 12.59 8.11 18.57
CA PRO A 275 11.63 8.84 19.39
C PRO A 275 10.50 9.42 18.55
N THR A 276 9.28 9.28 19.07
CA THR A 276 8.18 10.18 18.73
C THR A 276 8.65 11.62 18.93
N THR A 277 8.27 12.49 18.00
CA THR A 277 8.62 13.90 17.99
C THR A 277 8.06 14.57 19.25
N ALA A 278 8.85 14.64 20.32
CA ALA A 278 8.53 15.43 21.49
C ALA A 278 8.78 16.90 21.15
N THR A 279 7.70 17.69 21.16
CA THR A 279 7.77 19.16 21.21
C THR A 279 8.65 19.57 22.39
N VAL A 280 9.81 20.17 22.11
CA VAL A 280 10.72 20.72 23.11
C VAL A 280 10.15 22.06 23.60
N PRO A 281 9.91 22.26 24.90
CA PRO A 281 9.62 23.58 25.46
C PRO A 281 10.88 24.46 25.40
N ASN A 282 10.70 25.66 24.87
CA ASN A 282 11.71 26.69 24.75
C ASN A 282 12.18 27.15 26.15
N VAL A 283 13.47 26.99 26.47
CA VAL A 283 14.13 27.65 27.61
C VAL A 283 15.46 28.23 27.10
N PRO A 284 15.75 29.52 27.35
CA PRO A 284 16.92 30.18 26.79
C PRO A 284 18.16 29.93 27.65
N THR A 285 19.24 29.49 27.02
CA THR A 285 20.56 29.39 27.66
C THR A 285 21.53 30.34 26.96
N THR A 286 21.95 31.37 27.69
CA THR A 286 23.02 32.29 27.32
C THR A 286 24.37 31.66 27.67
N THR A 287 25.19 31.33 26.65
CA THR A 287 26.65 31.24 26.84
C THR A 287 27.38 31.60 25.55
N ALA A 288 28.47 32.34 25.71
CA ALA A 288 29.22 33.06 24.70
C ALA A 288 29.89 32.20 23.62
N ALA A 289 30.03 32.81 22.44
CA ALA A 289 30.60 32.27 21.22
C ALA A 289 32.13 32.09 21.27
N PRO A 290 32.66 31.11 20.52
CA PRO A 290 33.93 31.24 19.83
C PRO A 290 33.73 31.39 18.32
N GLN A 291 34.60 32.21 17.74
CA GLN A 291 34.66 32.64 16.33
C GLN A 291 34.98 31.47 15.36
N PRO A 292 34.41 31.46 14.13
CA PRO A 292 34.59 30.35 13.19
C PRO A 292 35.87 30.45 12.36
N THR A 293 36.50 29.29 12.14
CA THR A 293 37.55 29.09 11.14
C THR A 293 36.89 28.60 9.83
N THR A 294 37.10 29.34 8.75
CA THR A 294 36.56 29.08 7.41
C THR A 294 37.31 27.97 6.68
N THR A 295 36.60 26.93 6.24
CA THR A 295 37.03 26.02 5.17
C THR A 295 36.16 26.25 3.93
N VAL A 296 36.81 26.53 2.81
CA VAL A 296 36.21 26.81 1.51
C VAL A 296 35.87 25.49 0.82
N VAL A 297 34.59 25.30 0.44
CA VAL A 297 34.18 24.27 -0.52
C VAL A 297 33.68 24.98 -1.77
N THR A 298 34.33 24.69 -2.89
CA THR A 298 34.08 25.24 -4.22
C THR A 298 32.74 24.76 -4.79
N GLN A 299 31.86 25.71 -5.09
CA GLN A 299 30.58 25.54 -5.78
C GLN A 299 30.77 25.66 -7.31
N PRO A 300 30.05 24.89 -8.15
CA PRO A 300 30.09 25.06 -9.60
C PRO A 300 29.45 26.39 -10.02
N SER A 301 30.08 27.06 -10.99
CA SER A 301 29.68 28.36 -11.55
C SER A 301 28.31 28.32 -12.23
N ALA A 302 27.40 29.19 -11.78
CA ALA A 302 26.16 29.52 -12.48
C ALA A 302 26.45 30.34 -13.76
N PRO A 303 25.67 30.18 -14.84
CA PRO A 303 25.83 31.01 -16.03
C PRO A 303 25.42 32.46 -15.75
N ALA A 304 26.24 33.40 -16.18
CA ALA A 304 25.99 34.83 -16.12
C ALA A 304 24.87 35.21 -17.09
N GLY A 305 23.65 35.26 -16.58
CA GLY A 305 22.47 35.73 -17.32
C GLY A 305 21.22 35.40 -16.51
N GLY A 306 20.52 36.42 -16.02
CA GLY A 306 19.22 36.22 -15.37
C GLY A 306 18.22 35.51 -16.31
N ALA A 307 17.16 34.95 -15.75
CA ALA A 307 16.09 34.34 -16.54
C ALA A 307 15.49 35.37 -17.52
N ALA A 308 15.19 34.92 -18.75
CA ALA A 308 14.53 35.78 -19.75
C ALA A 308 13.17 36.29 -19.23
N LEU A 309 12.63 37.34 -19.84
CA LEU A 309 11.27 37.78 -19.56
C LEU A 309 10.29 36.61 -19.72
N TYR A 310 9.39 36.43 -18.74
CA TYR A 310 8.50 35.28 -18.56
C TYR A 310 9.17 33.94 -18.21
N GLY A 311 10.48 33.92 -18.00
CA GLY A 311 11.23 32.76 -17.50
C GLY A 311 11.08 32.56 -15.99
N GLN A 312 11.26 31.31 -15.52
CA GLN A 312 11.29 31.02 -14.09
C GLN A 312 12.53 31.63 -13.46
N CYS A 313 12.35 32.37 -12.37
CA CYS A 313 13.41 33.05 -11.63
C CYS A 313 13.46 32.68 -10.15
N GLY A 314 12.70 31.66 -9.74
CA GLY A 314 12.64 31.22 -8.35
C GLY A 314 11.55 30.17 -8.10
N GLY A 315 11.46 29.73 -6.85
CA GLY A 315 10.58 28.66 -6.40
C GLY A 315 11.33 27.61 -5.59
N SER A 316 10.65 26.98 -4.63
CA SER A 316 11.23 25.91 -3.82
C SER A 316 11.77 24.78 -4.72
N GLY A 317 13.05 24.44 -4.55
CA GLY A 317 13.75 23.43 -5.36
C GLY A 317 14.25 23.90 -6.73
N TYR A 318 14.04 25.16 -7.11
CA TYR A 318 14.56 25.70 -8.38
C TYR A 318 16.07 25.97 -8.30
N ALA A 319 16.85 25.34 -9.18
CA ALA A 319 18.31 25.48 -9.24
C ALA A 319 18.80 26.43 -10.35
N GLY A 320 17.88 27.10 -11.07
CA GLY A 320 18.22 28.01 -12.16
C GLY A 320 18.44 29.47 -11.70
N PRO A 321 18.45 30.44 -12.64
CA PRO A 321 18.74 31.83 -12.32
C PRO A 321 17.75 32.42 -11.32
N THR A 322 18.25 33.06 -10.27
CA THR A 322 17.41 33.71 -9.24
C THR A 322 17.16 35.20 -9.51
N THR A 323 17.62 35.68 -10.67
CA THR A 323 17.47 37.07 -11.13
C THR A 323 16.89 37.06 -12.54
N CYS A 324 16.27 38.17 -12.95
CA CYS A 324 15.73 38.35 -14.29
C CYS A 324 16.70 39.14 -15.16
N ALA A 325 16.91 38.71 -16.41
CA ALA A 325 17.64 39.49 -17.41
C ALA A 325 16.86 40.75 -17.80
N GLN A 326 15.52 40.71 -17.71
CA GLN A 326 14.60 41.82 -17.91
C GLN A 326 13.38 41.65 -16.99
N GLY A 327 12.87 42.76 -16.45
CA GLY A 327 11.70 42.75 -15.56
C GLY A 327 12.04 42.39 -14.12
N THR A 328 11.01 42.09 -13.33
CA THR A 328 11.12 41.75 -11.90
C THR A 328 10.73 40.29 -11.67
N CYS A 329 11.47 39.60 -10.80
CA CYS A 329 11.12 38.24 -10.40
C CYS A 329 9.93 38.26 -9.44
N THR A 330 8.75 37.90 -9.96
CA THR A 330 7.50 37.92 -9.19
C THR A 330 7.13 36.51 -8.74
N LYS A 331 6.94 36.32 -7.43
CA LYS A 331 6.48 35.04 -6.88
C LYS A 331 5.01 34.82 -7.26
N LEU A 332 4.73 33.72 -7.98
CA LEU A 332 3.35 33.30 -8.29
C LEU A 332 2.84 32.28 -7.26
N ASN A 333 3.71 31.38 -6.82
CA ASN A 333 3.45 30.45 -5.72
C ASN A 333 4.77 29.99 -5.08
N ASP A 334 4.70 29.14 -4.05
CA ASP A 334 5.87 28.68 -3.28
C ASP A 334 6.89 27.88 -4.11
N TRP A 335 6.49 27.34 -5.25
CA TRP A 335 7.31 26.49 -6.13
C TRP A 335 7.69 27.19 -7.43
N TYR A 336 7.15 28.39 -7.69
CA TYR A 336 7.33 29.08 -8.97
C TYR A 336 7.28 30.60 -8.84
N SER A 337 8.36 31.26 -9.27
CA SER A 337 8.47 32.70 -9.48
C SER A 337 8.85 32.97 -10.92
N GLN A 338 8.30 34.01 -11.55
CA GLN A 338 8.46 34.30 -12.97
C GLN A 338 8.91 35.75 -13.19
N CYS A 339 9.78 35.97 -14.18
CA CYS A 339 10.13 37.31 -14.63
C CYS A 339 8.94 37.96 -15.34
N THR A 340 8.42 39.06 -14.79
CA THR A 340 7.33 39.83 -15.40
C THR A 340 7.85 41.21 -15.81
N PRO A 341 7.28 41.86 -16.85
CA PRO A 341 7.71 43.17 -17.33
C PRO A 341 7.84 44.22 -16.22
#